data_AF-A0AA88CYC1-F1
#
_entry.id   AF-A0AA88CYC1-F1
#
_cell.length_a   1.000
_cell.length_b   1.000
_cell.length_c   1.000
_cell.angle_alpha   90.00
_cell.angle_beta   90.00
_cell.angle_gamma   90.00
#
_symmetry.space_group_name_H-M   'P 1'
#
loop_
_entity.id
_entity.type
_entity.pdbx_description
1 polymer ?
#
loop_
_entity_poly.entity_id
_entity_poly.type
_entity_poly.pdbx_seq_one_letter_code
_entity_poly.pdbx_strand_id
1 'polypeptide(L)'
;MLIRSIISSVVRPIGLSFHSTNFWSENRSYCLCREMGQEVLLSEAKKLANFRLCNVSRFVTELLEIHADKPTFHVLFIPGNPGVVTFYKDFVESLYELLGGSVSLTGKI
;
A
#
# COMPACT_ATOMS: atom_id res chain seq x y z
N MET A 1 -18.09 1.83 -59.59
CA MET A 1 -18.96 2.49 -58.59
C MET A 1 -18.26 2.35 -57.23
N LEU A 2 -17.50 3.36 -56.80
CA LEU A 2 -17.90 4.39 -55.81
C LEU A 2 -18.20 3.77 -54.42
N ILE A 3 -17.27 3.86 -53.45
CA ILE A 3 -17.19 4.87 -52.34
C ILE A 3 -18.08 4.42 -51.14
N ARG A 4 -17.75 4.45 -49.83
CA ARG A 4 -16.67 5.00 -48.97
C ARG A 4 -16.80 4.42 -47.55
N SER A 5 -15.65 4.22 -46.89
CA SER A 5 -15.25 4.70 -45.54
C SER A 5 -16.29 4.90 -44.43
N ILE A 6 -16.06 4.26 -43.27
CA ILE A 6 -15.89 4.96 -41.99
C ILE A 6 -14.70 4.33 -41.23
N ILE A 7 -13.65 5.12 -41.02
CA ILE A 7 -12.50 4.83 -40.17
C ILE A 7 -12.89 5.16 -38.73
N SER A 8 -12.76 4.20 -37.81
CA SER A 8 -12.70 4.46 -36.36
C SER A 8 -11.32 4.08 -35.88
N SER A 9 -10.47 5.08 -35.71
CA SER A 9 -9.13 4.97 -35.12
C SER A 9 -9.24 4.69 -33.63
N VAL A 10 -9.10 3.42 -33.22
CA VAL A 10 -8.74 3.10 -31.84
C VAL A 10 -7.22 2.95 -31.81
N VAL A 11 -6.59 4.00 -31.30
CA VAL A 11 -5.17 4.07 -31.00
C VAL A 11 -4.81 2.87 -30.13
N ARG A 12 -3.92 2.01 -30.64
CA ARG A 12 -3.27 0.97 -29.84
C ARG A 12 -2.48 1.66 -28.73
N PRO A 13 -2.69 1.37 -27.43
CA PRO A 13 -1.72 1.79 -26.45
C PRO A 13 -0.43 1.04 -26.74
N ILE A 14 0.61 1.82 -27.01
CA ILE A 14 1.98 1.35 -27.18
C ILE A 14 2.31 0.51 -25.95
N GLY A 15 2.73 -0.74 -26.18
CA GLY A 15 3.20 -1.63 -25.14
C GLY A 15 4.39 -1.01 -24.43
N LEU A 16 4.16 -0.51 -23.22
CA LEU A 16 5.23 -0.22 -22.29
C LEU A 16 5.40 -1.46 -21.43
N SER A 17 6.37 -2.29 -21.82
CA SER A 17 6.97 -3.28 -20.93
C SER A 17 7.57 -2.53 -19.76
N PHE A 18 6.86 -2.52 -18.62
CA PHE A 18 7.40 -1.99 -17.38
C PHE A 18 8.00 -3.15 -16.61
N HIS A 19 9.32 -3.22 -16.70
CA HIS A 19 10.15 -4.03 -15.82
C HIS A 19 9.90 -3.54 -14.39
N SER A 20 9.32 -4.39 -13.54
CA SER A 20 9.19 -4.11 -12.11
C SER A 20 10.62 -4.02 -11.55
N THR A 21 11.09 -2.80 -11.32
CA THR A 21 12.27 -2.57 -10.50
C THR A 21 11.78 -2.36 -9.08
N ASN A 22 12.21 -3.23 -8.17
CA ASN A 22 11.97 -3.08 -6.75
C ASN A 22 12.66 -1.78 -6.30
N PHE A 23 11.90 -0.70 -6.17
CA PHE A 23 12.41 0.58 -5.69
C PHE A 23 12.54 0.50 -4.18
N TRP A 24 13.72 0.08 -3.72
CA TRP A 24 14.09 0.12 -2.33
C TRP A 24 14.72 1.48 -2.04
N SER A 25 13.92 2.42 -1.53
CA SER A 25 14.39 3.74 -1.11
C SER A 25 14.77 3.70 0.37
N GLU A 26 16.08 3.64 0.65
CA GLU A 26 16.62 3.98 1.95
C GLU A 26 16.65 5.50 2.10
N ASN A 27 15.59 6.09 2.66
CA ASN A 27 15.61 7.47 3.13
C ASN A 27 15.58 7.48 4.66
N ARG A 28 16.77 7.51 5.28
CA ARG A 28 16.91 7.86 6.70
C ARG A 28 16.69 9.36 6.86
N SER A 29 15.46 9.77 7.12
CA SER A 29 15.16 11.10 7.67
C SER A 29 14.73 10.93 9.12
N TYR A 30 15.52 11.49 10.04
CA TYR A 30 15.19 11.55 11.46
C TYR A 30 14.12 12.62 11.67
N CYS A 31 12.86 12.23 11.56
CA CYS A 31 11.75 13.05 12.01
C CYS A 31 11.50 12.72 13.48
N LEU A 32 11.85 13.63 14.39
CA LEU A 32 11.56 13.53 15.83
C LEU A 32 10.04 13.64 16.03
N CYS A 33 9.33 12.54 15.85
CA CYS A 33 7.95 12.41 16.28
C CYS A 33 7.92 12.25 17.80
N ARG A 34 7.17 13.15 18.44
CA ARG A 34 6.92 13.20 19.88
C ARG A 34 6.47 11.82 20.38
N GLU A 35 7.28 11.28 21.27
CA GLU A 35 7.20 9.92 21.82
C GLU A 35 5.82 9.63 22.41
N MET A 36 5.02 8.82 21.71
CA MET A 36 3.86 8.16 22.29
C MET A 36 4.31 6.78 22.75
N GLY A 37 4.50 6.62 24.07
CA GLY A 37 4.63 5.36 24.79
C GLY A 37 5.50 4.28 24.13
N GLN A 38 6.81 4.34 24.33
CA GLN A 38 7.71 3.22 24.02
C GLN A 38 7.50 2.06 24.99
N GLU A 39 6.51 1.23 24.69
CA GLU A 39 6.45 -0.13 25.20
C GLU A 39 7.27 -0.98 24.22
N VAL A 40 8.54 -1.23 24.54
CA VAL A 40 9.41 -2.09 23.71
C VAL A 40 8.92 -3.53 23.86
N LEU A 41 7.90 -3.90 23.09
CA LEU A 41 7.48 -5.28 22.93
C LEU A 41 8.49 -5.96 22.01
N LEU A 42 9.47 -6.61 22.61
CA LEU A 42 10.36 -7.55 21.93
C LEU A 42 9.52 -8.77 21.48
N SER A 43 8.84 -8.67 20.35
CA SER A 43 8.11 -9.78 19.74
C SER A 43 8.91 -10.44 18.62
N GLU A 44 8.77 -11.76 18.52
CA GLU A 44 9.23 -12.57 17.39
C GLU A 44 8.94 -11.88 16.05
N ALA A 45 9.90 -11.97 15.11
CA ALA A 45 9.87 -11.46 13.73
C ALA A 45 8.65 -10.57 13.39
N LYS A 46 8.73 -9.28 13.74
CA LYS A 46 7.70 -8.28 13.44
C LYS A 46 7.28 -8.38 11.98
N LYS A 47 6.00 -8.68 11.73
CA LYS A 47 5.47 -8.68 10.36
C LYS A 47 5.46 -7.23 9.88
N LEU A 48 6.10 -6.96 8.76
CA LEU A 48 6.22 -5.61 8.21
C LEU A 48 5.08 -5.31 7.25
N ALA A 49 4.61 -4.07 7.28
CA ALA A 49 3.61 -3.61 6.33
C ALA A 49 4.27 -3.31 4.98
N ASN A 50 3.61 -3.73 3.90
CA ASN A 50 4.12 -3.62 2.53
C ASN A 50 3.27 -2.66 1.70
N PHE A 51 3.92 -1.87 0.86
CA PHE A 51 3.22 -1.06 -0.13
C PHE A 51 2.94 -1.88 -1.38
N ARG A 52 1.71 -1.77 -1.90
CA ARG A 52 1.26 -2.42 -3.13
C ARG A 52 0.46 -1.44 -3.96
N LEU A 53 0.90 -1.20 -5.20
CA LEU A 53 0.10 -0.46 -6.17
C LEU A 53 -0.96 -1.40 -6.78
N CYS A 54 -2.21 -0.96 -6.78
CA CYS A 54 -3.29 -1.71 -7.42
C CYS A 54 -4.32 -0.78 -8.07
N ASN A 55 -5.12 -1.33 -8.99
CA ASN A 55 -6.23 -0.59 -9.60
C ASN A 55 -7.50 -0.77 -8.77
N VAL A 56 -7.98 0.32 -8.16
CA VAL A 56 -9.27 0.38 -7.47
C VAL A 56 -10.18 1.30 -8.27
N SER A 57 -11.32 0.79 -8.76
CA SER A 57 -12.27 1.58 -9.57
C SER A 57 -11.63 2.30 -10.77
N ARG A 58 -10.64 1.65 -11.43
CA ARG A 58 -9.82 2.17 -12.54
C ARG A 58 -8.80 3.26 -12.16
N PHE A 59 -8.63 3.55 -10.88
CA PHE A 59 -7.57 4.43 -10.39
C PHE A 59 -6.42 3.62 -9.81
N VAL A 60 -5.20 3.95 -10.22
CA VAL A 60 -4.00 3.42 -9.57
C VAL A 60 -3.96 3.99 -8.15
N THR A 61 -3.98 3.11 -7.17
CA THR A 61 -4.03 3.43 -5.74
C THR A 61 -2.91 2.68 -5.04
N GLU A 62 -2.20 3.37 -4.15
CA GLU A 62 -1.21 2.77 -3.27
C GLU A 62 -1.89 2.22 -2.02
N LEU A 63 -1.70 0.92 -1.77
CA LEU A 63 -2.23 0.26 -0.59
C LEU A 63 -1.09 -0.13 0.35
N LEU A 64 -1.30 0.07 1.63
CA LEU A 64 -0.44 -0.41 2.70
C LEU A 64 -1.04 -1.68 3.30
N GLU A 65 -0.35 -2.82 3.21
CA GLU A 65 -0.93 -4.11 3.53
C GLU A 65 -0.10 -4.91 4.52
N ILE A 66 -0.81 -5.59 5.41
CA ILE A 66 -0.29 -6.67 6.25
C ILE A 66 -1.28 -7.83 6.18
N HIS A 67 -0.80 -9.03 5.89
CA HIS A 67 -1.64 -10.21 5.77
C HIS A 67 -1.31 -11.17 6.89
N ALA A 68 -2.25 -11.49 7.78
CA ALA A 68 -2.07 -12.62 8.70
C ALA A 68 -2.12 -13.94 7.92
N ASP A 69 -1.43 -14.97 8.40
CA ASP A 69 -1.43 -16.28 7.73
C ASP A 69 -2.78 -17.01 7.90
N LYS A 70 -3.45 -16.76 9.02
CA LYS A 70 -4.81 -17.22 9.34
C LYS A 70 -5.62 -16.06 9.92
N PRO A 71 -6.12 -15.14 9.07
CA PRO A 71 -6.82 -13.96 9.53
C PRO A 71 -8.17 -14.34 10.15
N THR A 72 -8.45 -13.78 11.34
CA THR A 72 -9.76 -13.89 12.01
C THR A 72 -10.75 -12.86 11.46
N PHE A 73 -10.26 -11.68 11.07
CA PHE A 73 -11.02 -10.63 10.39
C PHE A 73 -10.11 -9.68 9.59
N HIS A 74 -10.73 -8.84 8.76
CA HIS A 74 -10.07 -7.83 7.95
C HIS A 74 -10.35 -6.42 8.50
N VAL A 75 -9.31 -5.59 8.55
CA VAL A 75 -9.41 -4.19 8.97
C VAL A 75 -9.04 -3.29 7.80
N LEU A 76 -9.96 -2.42 7.43
CA LEU A 76 -9.72 -1.35 6.45
C LEU A 76 -9.34 -0.07 7.18
N PHE A 77 -8.13 0.40 6.94
CA PHE A 77 -7.63 1.67 7.45
C PHE A 77 -7.75 2.76 6.38
N ILE A 78 -8.39 3.88 6.73
CA ILE A 78 -8.54 5.05 5.85
C ILE A 78 -7.93 6.26 6.55
N PRO A 79 -6.73 6.70 6.14
CA PRO A 79 -6.08 7.85 6.76
C PRO A 79 -6.86 9.13 6.45
N GLY A 80 -6.88 10.06 7.41
CA GLY A 80 -7.43 11.39 7.19
C GLY A 80 -6.56 12.29 6.30
N ASN A 81 -5.23 12.11 6.35
CA ASN A 81 -4.28 12.87 5.55
C ASN A 81 -3.25 11.94 4.88
N PRO A 82 -3.49 11.47 3.64
CA PRO A 82 -2.63 10.49 2.96
C PRO A 82 -1.16 10.90 2.79
N GLY A 83 -0.83 12.20 2.87
CA GLY A 83 0.55 12.68 2.68
C GLY A 83 1.55 12.27 3.77
N VAL A 84 1.11 11.72 4.90
CA VAL A 84 1.97 11.33 6.04
C VAL A 84 2.23 9.82 6.06
N VAL A 85 2.72 9.30 4.93
CA VAL A 85 2.83 7.86 4.64
C VAL A 85 3.65 7.09 5.69
N THR A 86 4.80 7.64 6.10
CA THR A 86 5.70 6.98 7.06
C THR A 86 5.04 6.73 8.41
N PHE A 87 4.29 7.72 8.90
CA PHE A 87 3.53 7.59 10.15
C PHE A 87 2.50 6.46 10.07
N TYR A 88 1.77 6.35 8.95
CA TYR A 88 0.76 5.30 8.81
C TYR A 88 1.35 3.91 8.71
N LYS A 89 2.56 3.79 8.16
CA LYS A 89 3.29 2.52 8.15
C LYS A 89 3.52 2.02 9.57
N ASP A 90 4.16 2.85 10.40
CA ASP A 90 4.47 2.48 11.78
C ASP A 90 3.19 2.20 12.58
N PHE A 91 2.16 3.02 12.37
CA PHE A 91 0.85 2.83 12.98
C PHE A 91 0.19 1.49 12.61
N VAL A 92 0.15 1.12 11.32
CA VAL A 92 -0.46 -0.15 10.88
C VAL A 92 0.29 -1.35 11.43
N GLU A 93 1.62 -1.28 11.51
CA GLU A 93 2.43 -2.34 12.11
C GLU A 93 2.15 -2.50 13.61
N SER A 94 2.12 -1.40 14.36
CA SER A 94 1.77 -1.44 15.79
C SER A 94 0.32 -1.88 16.02
N LEU A 95 -0.62 -1.51 15.13
CA LEU A 95 -2.00 -1.97 15.20
C LEU A 95 -2.11 -3.48 14.95
N TYR A 96 -1.33 -4.03 14.02
CA TYR A 96 -1.27 -5.47 13.79
C TYR A 96 -0.79 -6.24 15.03
N GLU A 97 0.26 -5.74 15.70
CA GLU A 97 0.78 -6.31 16.94
C GLU A 97 -0.25 -6.22 18.07
N LEU A 98 -0.90 -5.06 18.23
CA LEU A 98 -1.96 -4.85 19.22
C LEU A 98 -3.14 -5.82 19.03
N LEU A 99 -3.44 -6.20 17.78
CA LEU A 99 -4.49 -7.16 17.42
C LEU A 99 -3.99 -8.62 17.42
N GLY A 100 -2.84 -8.88 18.06
CA GLY A 100 -2.29 -10.21 18.28
C GLY A 100 -1.82 -10.89 16.99
N GLY A 101 -1.53 -10.14 15.93
CA GLY A 101 -1.04 -10.66 14.66
C GLY A 101 -2.00 -11.61 13.94
N SER A 102 -3.30 -11.56 14.29
CA SER A 102 -4.32 -12.47 13.78
C SER A 102 -5.28 -11.82 12.78
N VAL A 103 -4.95 -10.61 12.31
CA VAL A 103 -5.80 -9.81 11.43
C VAL A 103 -5.07 -9.46 10.14
N SER A 104 -5.82 -9.28 9.06
CA SER A 104 -5.26 -8.68 7.85
C SER A 104 -5.67 -7.21 7.77
N LEU A 105 -4.69 -6.33 7.58
CA LEU A 105 -4.87 -4.88 7.50
C LEU A 105 -4.61 -4.42 6.08
N THR A 106 -5.47 -3.52 5.60
CA THR A 106 -5.28 -2.81 4.34
C THR A 106 -5.55 -1.33 4.57
N GLY A 107 -4.57 -0.50 4.29
CA GLY A 107 -4.65 0.96 4.33
C GLY A 107 -4.70 1.53 2.92
N LYS A 108 -5.62 2.46 2.65
CA LYS A 108 -5.56 3.27 1.42
C LYS A 108 -4.67 4.47 1.67
N ILE A 109 -3.47 4.51 1.10
CA ILE A 109 -2.56 5.64 1.21
C ILE A 109 -2.75 6.58 0.02
#